data_AF-A0A9E3XHL4-F1
#
_entry.id   AF-A0A9E3XHL4-F1
#
_cell.length_a   1.000
_cell.length_b   1.000
_cell.length_c   1.000
_cell.angle_alpha   90.00
_cell.angle_beta   90.00
_cell.angle_gamma   90.00
#
_symmetry.space_group_name_H-M   'P 1'
#
loop_
_entity.id
_entity.type
_entity.pdbx_description
1 polymer ?
#
loop_
_entity_poly.entity_id
_entity_poly.type
_entity_poly.pdbx_seq_one_letter_code
_entity_poly.pdbx_strand_id
1 'polypeptide(L)' 'MKFSLAMCAGLILLFISSCTEVSQENRFLRTRGQDIVDGSGHKVLLRGVGLGNWLLPEGYMWKFGPEGDRP' A
#
# COMPACT_ATOMS: atom_id res chain seq x y z
N MET A 1 45.64 6.93 -23.58
CA MET A 1 45.30 5.66 -22.88
C MET A 1 44.62 5.88 -21.52
N LYS A 2 45.11 6.80 -20.65
CA LYS A 2 44.52 7.05 -19.32
C LYS A 2 43.10 7.67 -19.33
N PHE A 3 42.81 8.58 -20.26
CA PHE A 3 41.47 9.19 -20.42
C PHE A 3 40.38 8.20 -20.88
N SER A 4 40.74 7.26 -21.76
CA SER A 4 39.80 6.24 -22.25
C SER A 4 39.41 5.24 -21.15
N LEU A 5 40.35 4.88 -20.27
CA LEU A 5 40.08 4.00 -19.13
C LEU A 5 39.16 4.66 -18.07
N ALA A 6 39.33 5.97 -17.84
CA ALA A 6 38.50 6.73 -16.92
C ALA A 6 37.04 6.89 -17.43
N MET A 7 36.85 7.08 -18.74
CA MET A 7 35.50 7.11 -19.35
C MET A 7 34.80 5.76 -19.24
N CYS A 8 35.51 4.64 -19.46
CA CYS A 8 34.95 3.31 -19.29
C CYS A 8 34.54 3.04 -17.84
N ALA A 9 35.36 3.43 -16.85
CA ALA A 9 35.04 3.27 -15.44
C ALA A 9 33.80 4.10 -15.03
N GLY A 10 33.67 5.33 -15.53
CA GLY A 10 32.49 6.17 -15.31
C GLY A 10 31.21 5.59 -15.92
N LEU A 11 31.31 5.02 -17.14
CA LEU A 11 30.18 4.36 -17.79
C LEU A 11 29.72 3.09 -17.04
N ILE A 12 30.68 2.32 -16.51
CA ILE A 12 30.42 1.11 -15.71
C ILE A 12 29.72 1.48 -14.40
N LEU A 13 30.18 2.53 -13.71
CA LEU A 13 29.53 3.06 -12.50
C LEU A 13 28.11 3.55 -12.76
N LEU A 14 27.87 4.18 -13.92
CA LEU A 14 26.54 4.62 -14.33
C LEU A 14 25.60 3.44 -14.60
N PHE A 15 26.09 2.37 -15.24
CA PHE A 15 25.33 1.15 -15.50
C PHE A 15 24.96 0.37 -14.23
N ILE A 16 25.85 0.32 -13.23
CA ILE A 16 25.58 -0.36 -11.95
C ILE A 16 24.46 0.35 -11.17
N SER A 17 24.41 1.68 -11.23
CA SER A 17 23.38 2.48 -10.54
C SER A 17 21.96 2.24 -11.09
N SER A 18 21.84 1.98 -12.39
CA SER A 18 20.55 1.70 -13.07
C SER A 18 19.93 0.35 -12.72
N CYS A 19 20.62 -0.52 -11.97
CA CYS A 19 20.14 -1.87 -11.67
C CYS A 19 19.46 -2.00 -10.29
N THR A 20 19.12 -0.88 -9.65
CA THR A 20 18.38 -0.91 -8.38
C THR A 20 16.89 -1.07 -8.63
N GLU A 21 16.45 -2.31 -8.88
CA GLU A 21 15.04 -2.65 -8.78
C GLU A 21 14.62 -2.53 -7.30
N VAL A 22 13.76 -1.56 -7.00
CA VAL A 22 13.10 -1.48 -5.68
C VAL A 22 12.24 -2.74 -5.53
N SER A 23 12.77 -3.70 -4.77
CA SER A 23 12.10 -4.95 -4.45
C SER A 23 10.66 -4.67 -4.01
N GLN A 24 9.71 -5.21 -4.79
CA GLN A 24 8.28 -5.06 -4.62
C GLN A 24 7.76 -5.71 -3.32
N GLU A 25 8.62 -6.39 -2.57
CA GLU A 25 8.29 -7.16 -1.38
C GLU A 25 7.79 -6.30 -0.21
N ASN A 26 8.10 -4.99 -0.21
CA ASN A 26 7.85 -4.13 0.94
C ASN A 26 6.44 -3.47 0.95
N ARG A 27 5.60 -3.72 -0.07
CA ARG A 27 4.32 -2.97 -0.24
C ARG A 27 3.09 -3.57 0.43
N PHE A 28 3.12 -4.86 0.78
CA PHE A 28 1.96 -5.54 1.37
C PHE A 28 2.19 -5.84 2.84
N LEU A 29 1.11 -5.71 3.62
CA LEU A 29 1.08 -6.23 4.98
C LEU A 29 1.13 -7.75 4.94
N ARG A 30 1.83 -8.33 5.92
CA ARG A 30 2.02 -9.77 6.04
C ARG A 30 1.92 -10.20 7.50
N THR A 31 1.75 -11.49 7.72
CA THR A 31 1.68 -12.07 9.06
C THR A 31 3.02 -12.64 9.48
N ARG A 32 3.45 -12.37 10.71
CA ARG A 32 4.56 -13.05 11.38
C ARG A 32 4.04 -13.64 12.69
N GLY A 33 3.70 -14.93 12.66
CA GLY A 33 3.00 -15.56 13.78
C GLY A 33 1.65 -14.89 14.01
N GLN A 34 1.46 -14.30 15.19
CA GLN A 34 0.23 -13.59 15.58
C GLN A 34 0.23 -12.10 15.23
N ASP A 35 1.35 -11.57 14.71
CA ASP A 35 1.49 -10.15 14.42
C ASP A 35 1.25 -9.85 12.95
N ILE A 36 0.55 -8.74 12.67
CA ILE A 36 0.56 -8.09 11.35
C ILE A 36 1.81 -7.21 11.29
N VAL A 37 2.60 -7.33 10.23
CA VAL A 37 3.83 -6.57 10.02
C VAL A 37 3.86 -5.93 8.65
N ASP A 38 4.55 -4.80 8.55
CA ASP A 38 4.85 -4.16 7.28
C ASP A 38 5.98 -4.88 6.53
N GLY A 39 6.35 -4.35 5.37
CA GLY A 39 7.38 -4.98 4.56
C GLY A 39 8.81 -4.86 5.13
N SER A 40 9.04 -3.98 6.10
CA SER A 40 10.28 -3.87 6.89
C SER A 40 10.27 -4.73 8.16
N GLY A 41 9.17 -5.43 8.42
CA GLY A 41 9.02 -6.32 9.57
C GLY A 41 8.63 -5.61 10.87
N HIS A 42 8.26 -4.33 10.82
CA HIS A 42 7.72 -3.64 12.00
C HIS A 42 6.26 -4.05 12.21
N LYS A 43 5.87 -4.20 13.49
CA LYS A 43 4.50 -4.57 13.85
C LYS A 43 3.55 -3.40 13.56
N VAL A 44 2.41 -3.73 12.96
CA VAL A 44 1.35 -2.78 12.61
C VAL A 44 0.11 -3.08 13.44
N LEU A 45 -0.43 -2.05 14.11
CA LEU A 45 -1.66 -2.14 14.88
C LEU A 45 -2.78 -1.40 14.13
N LEU A 46 -3.66 -2.16 13.46
CA LEU A 46 -4.80 -1.60 12.73
C LEU A 46 -5.86 -1.11 13.73
N ARG A 47 -6.17 0.18 13.69
CA ARG A 47 -7.24 0.80 14.48
C ARG A 47 -8.12 1.60 13.54
N GLY A 48 -9.42 1.34 13.58
CA GLY A 48 -10.39 2.00 12.72
C GLY A 48 -11.81 1.79 13.24
N VAL A 49 -12.77 2.39 12.54
CA VAL A 49 -14.20 2.21 12.80
C VAL A 49 -14.80 1.34 11.71
N GLY A 50 -15.65 0.39 12.09
CA GLY A 50 -16.46 -0.35 11.13
C GLY A 50 -17.68 0.49 10.76
N LEU A 51 -17.85 0.82 9.48
CA LEU A 51 -19.01 1.58 9.01
C LEU A 51 -20.32 0.78 9.07
N GLY A 52 -20.24 -0.55 9.22
CA GLY A 52 -21.38 -1.44 9.38
C GLY A 52 -22.07 -1.77 8.04
N ASN A 53 -22.20 -3.07 7.74
CA ASN A 53 -22.99 -3.66 6.65
C ASN A 53 -22.61 -3.21 5.21
N TRP A 54 -23.31 -3.78 4.22
CA TRP A 54 -23.59 -3.07 2.96
C TRP A 54 -24.52 -1.93 3.35
N LEU A 55 -24.18 -0.68 3.08
CA LEU A 55 -25.04 0.45 3.44
C LEU A 55 -26.41 0.27 2.76
N LEU A 56 -27.40 -0.26 3.49
CA LEU A 56 -28.78 -0.43 3.03
C LEU A 56 -29.68 0.46 3.89
N PRO A 57 -29.57 1.79 3.74
CA PRO A 57 -30.31 2.70 4.58
C PRO A 57 -31.77 2.72 4.13
N GLU A 58 -32.66 2.25 5.00
CA GLU A 58 -34.12 2.22 4.79
C GLU A 58 -34.71 3.64 4.88
N GLY A 59 -35.91 3.85 4.34
CA GLY A 59 -36.53 5.17 4.23
C GLY A 59 -36.73 5.91 5.55
N TYR A 60 -37.09 5.18 6.62
CA TYR A 60 -37.19 5.78 7.96
C TYR A 60 -35.87 6.39 8.44
N MET A 61 -34.72 5.84 8.04
CA MET A 61 -33.40 6.33 8.47
C MET A 61 -33.10 7.72 7.91
N TRP A 62 -33.68 8.07 6.77
CA TRP A 62 -33.52 9.37 6.10
C TRP A 62 -34.62 10.38 6.43
N LYS A 63 -35.62 9.98 7.23
CA LYS A 63 -36.80 10.80 7.56
C LYS A 63 -37.59 11.24 6.31
N PHE A 64 -37.66 10.40 5.27
CA PHE A 64 -38.41 10.70 4.05
C PHE A 64 -39.94 10.66 4.21
N GLY A 65 -40.44 10.38 5.41
CA GLY A 65 -41.87 10.28 5.68
C GLY A 65 -42.45 8.91 5.31
N PRO A 66 -43.74 8.69 5.59
CA PRO A 66 -44.43 7.41 5.37
C PRO A 66 -44.33 6.88 3.94
N GLU A 67 -44.21 7.77 2.95
CA GLU A 67 -44.13 7.45 1.52
C GLU A 67 -42.73 6.97 1.11
N GLY A 68 -41.70 7.38 1.85
CA GLY A 68 -40.33 6.97 1.62
C GLY A 68 -39.93 5.73 2.42
N ASP A 69 -40.70 5.37 3.45
CA ASP A 69 -40.38 4.29 4.37
C ASP A 69 -40.34 2.91 3.67
N ARG A 70 -41.09 2.73 2.56
CA ARG A 70 -41.19 1.51 1.72
C ARG A 70 -42.44 1.58 0.80
N PRO A 71 -42.72 0.58 -0.05
CA PRO A 71 -44.04 -0.05 -0.01
C PRO A 71 -44.24 -0.87 1.28
#